data_AF-A0A9D7E671-F1
#
_entry.id   AF-A0A9D7E671-F1
#
_cell.length_a   1.000
_cell.length_b   1.000
_cell.length_c   1.000
_cell.angle_alpha   90.00
_cell.angle_beta   90.00
_cell.angle_gamma   90.00
#
_symmetry.space_group_name_H-M   'P 1'
#
loop_
_entity.id
_entity.type
_entity.pdbx_description
1 polymer ?
#
loop_
_entity_poly.entity_id
_entity_poly.type
_entity_poly.pdbx_seq_one_letter_code
_entity_poly.pdbx_strand_id
1 'polypeptide(L)'
;MSTLVISKLAALIRQQKEALLKTWRDQVRELPSAAGLDIPTLNDHIPTLLEELAQALEQPSDENISETLRDGSPPEHGIQRFEDGFDLTEVVSEYNILRGCVHDLALEHDLMMGGRAFHILNRVLDEAIGLAVKTHAEQTALEVKKRREEYLAFVAHDLRNPLTAISMAASLLEVPPGEQPDAELQAPWIKSLHRNVGQLEALVAKVMEENANAGTEEG
;
A
#
# COMPACT_ATOMS: atom_id res chain seq x y z
N MET A 1 -36.51 20.47 -12.39
CA MET A 1 -35.57 19.79 -13.30
C MET A 1 -34.47 19.06 -12.53
N SER A 2 -33.72 19.71 -11.62
CA SER A 2 -32.61 19.07 -10.88
C SER A 2 -33.00 17.78 -10.13
N THR A 3 -34.14 17.74 -9.43
CA THR A 3 -34.55 16.56 -8.64
C THR A 3 -34.90 15.34 -9.51
N LEU A 4 -35.44 15.57 -10.72
CA LEU A 4 -35.77 14.50 -11.66
C LEU A 4 -34.51 13.87 -12.26
N VAL A 5 -33.49 14.68 -12.55
CA VAL A 5 -32.19 14.19 -13.05
C VAL A 5 -31.51 13.33 -11.99
N ILE A 6 -31.51 13.81 -10.74
CA ILE A 6 -30.93 13.10 -9.59
C ILE A 6 -31.58 11.72 -9.40
N SER A 7 -32.92 11.65 -9.29
CA SER A 7 -33.60 10.37 -9.04
C SER A 7 -33.50 9.41 -10.23
N LYS A 8 -33.53 9.92 -11.47
CA LYS A 8 -33.30 9.10 -12.66
C LYS A 8 -31.88 8.55 -12.71
N LEU A 9 -30.86 9.34 -12.39
CA LEU A 9 -29.47 8.87 -12.39
C LEU A 9 -29.26 7.78 -11.34
N ALA A 10 -29.74 7.98 -10.11
CA ALA A 10 -29.66 6.97 -9.06
C ALA A 10 -30.35 5.66 -9.49
N ALA A 11 -31.53 5.74 -10.11
CA ALA A 11 -32.22 4.57 -10.64
C ALA A 11 -31.44 3.89 -11.78
N LEU A 12 -30.86 4.67 -12.71
CA LEU A 12 -30.07 4.13 -13.82
C LEU A 12 -28.81 3.42 -13.34
N ILE A 13 -28.07 3.99 -12.38
CA ILE A 13 -26.86 3.37 -11.81
C ILE A 13 -27.21 1.98 -11.26
N ARG A 14 -28.33 1.85 -10.53
CA ARG A 14 -28.77 0.55 -9.99
C ARG A 14 -29.26 -0.41 -11.07
N GLN A 15 -30.06 0.06 -12.02
CA GLN A 15 -30.65 -0.77 -13.08
C GLN A 15 -29.61 -1.26 -14.09
N GLN A 16 -28.62 -0.43 -14.41
CA GLN A 16 -27.59 -0.70 -15.41
C GLN A 16 -26.24 -1.10 -14.77
N LYS A 17 -26.22 -1.42 -13.47
CA LYS A 17 -25.00 -1.73 -12.72
C LYS A 17 -24.11 -2.75 -13.41
N GLU A 18 -24.67 -3.87 -13.87
CA GLU A 18 -23.88 -4.93 -14.51
C GLU A 18 -23.28 -4.50 -15.86
N ALA A 19 -24.02 -3.71 -16.64
CA ALA A 19 -23.55 -3.16 -17.90
C ALA A 19 -22.43 -2.13 -17.66
N LEU A 20 -22.63 -1.23 -16.69
CA LEU A 20 -21.65 -0.23 -16.30
C LEU A 20 -20.37 -0.88 -15.78
N LEU A 21 -20.47 -1.87 -14.89
CA LEU A 21 -19.31 -2.62 -14.39
C LEU A 21 -18.59 -3.37 -15.52
N LYS A 22 -19.32 -3.89 -16.51
CA LYS A 22 -18.68 -4.52 -17.68
C LYS A 22 -17.85 -3.50 -18.46
N THR A 23 -18.44 -2.37 -18.84
CA THR A 23 -17.73 -1.31 -19.58
C THR A 23 -16.53 -0.79 -18.80
N TRP A 24 -16.69 -0.61 -17.49
CA TRP A 24 -15.61 -0.21 -16.60
C TRP A 24 -14.48 -1.24 -16.57
N ARG A 25 -14.77 -2.54 -16.37
CA ARG A 25 -13.75 -3.60 -16.40
C ARG A 25 -13.00 -3.66 -17.73
N ASP A 26 -13.72 -3.46 -18.84
CA ASP A 26 -13.12 -3.49 -20.17
C ASP A 26 -12.08 -2.36 -20.34
N GLN A 27 -12.30 -1.19 -19.72
CA GLN A 27 -11.35 -0.07 -19.74
C GLN A 27 -10.24 -0.19 -18.68
N VAL A 28 -10.57 -0.62 -17.46
CA VAL A 28 -9.59 -0.75 -16.37
C VAL A 28 -8.54 -1.81 -16.67
N ARG A 29 -8.86 -2.84 -17.46
CA ARG A 29 -7.87 -3.85 -17.90
C ARG A 29 -6.74 -3.32 -18.78
N GLU A 30 -6.83 -2.08 -19.26
CA GLU A 30 -5.71 -1.42 -19.92
C GLU A 30 -4.64 -0.94 -18.91
N LEU A 31 -4.96 -0.93 -17.61
CA LEU A 31 -3.99 -0.68 -16.55
C LEU A 31 -3.11 -1.93 -16.32
N PRO A 32 -1.78 -1.78 -16.17
CA PRO A 32 -0.85 -2.90 -16.00
C PRO A 32 -1.26 -3.90 -14.90
N SER A 33 -1.59 -3.41 -13.71
CA SER A 33 -1.90 -4.24 -12.54
C SER A 33 -3.27 -4.92 -12.65
N ALA A 34 -4.17 -4.37 -13.48
CA ALA A 34 -5.53 -4.88 -13.65
C ALA A 34 -5.68 -5.92 -14.77
N ALA A 35 -4.76 -5.94 -15.75
CA ALA A 35 -4.92 -6.71 -16.99
C ALA A 35 -5.18 -8.21 -16.78
N GLY A 36 -4.59 -8.79 -15.73
CA GLY A 36 -4.69 -10.22 -15.41
C GLY A 36 -5.73 -10.58 -14.34
N LEU A 37 -6.40 -9.60 -13.73
CA LEU A 37 -7.30 -9.86 -12.61
C LEU A 37 -8.61 -10.53 -13.05
N ASP A 38 -9.08 -11.47 -12.22
CA ASP A 38 -10.40 -12.07 -12.40
C ASP A 38 -11.52 -11.05 -12.09
N ILE A 39 -12.74 -11.38 -12.52
CA ILE A 39 -13.87 -10.45 -12.39
C ILE A 39 -14.22 -10.14 -10.93
N PRO A 40 -14.29 -11.11 -10.00
CA PRO A 40 -14.48 -10.82 -8.58
C PRO A 40 -13.44 -9.85 -7.99
N THR A 41 -12.14 -10.10 -8.20
CA THR A 41 -11.06 -9.24 -7.68
C THR A 41 -11.04 -7.87 -8.34
N LEU A 42 -11.37 -7.80 -9.63
CA LEU A 42 -11.48 -6.52 -10.31
C LEU A 42 -12.70 -5.74 -9.80
N ASN A 43 -13.87 -6.35 -9.69
CA ASN A 43 -15.07 -5.68 -9.19
C ASN A 43 -14.93 -5.21 -7.75
N ASP A 44 -14.48 -6.10 -6.87
CA ASP A 44 -14.19 -5.82 -5.47
C ASP A 44 -15.28 -4.92 -4.82
N HIS A 45 -14.91 -3.71 -4.37
CA HIS A 45 -15.75 -2.76 -3.67
C HIS A 45 -16.51 -1.78 -4.59
N ILE A 46 -16.24 -1.78 -5.90
CA ILE A 46 -16.85 -0.87 -6.88
C ILE A 46 -18.38 -1.03 -6.97
N PRO A 47 -18.98 -2.24 -6.95
CA PRO A 47 -20.43 -2.40 -6.88
C PRO A 47 -21.07 -1.72 -5.67
N THR A 48 -20.38 -1.70 -4.53
CA THR A 48 -20.84 -1.04 -3.29
C THR A 48 -20.72 0.47 -3.43
N LEU A 49 -19.61 0.97 -3.97
CA LEU A 49 -19.44 2.40 -4.26
C LEU A 49 -20.53 2.96 -5.18
N LEU A 50 -20.97 2.18 -6.17
CA LEU A 50 -22.08 2.57 -7.04
C LEU A 50 -23.41 2.70 -6.29
N GLU A 51 -23.64 1.86 -5.27
CA GLU A 51 -24.80 1.98 -4.39
C GLU A 51 -24.68 3.19 -3.46
N GLU A 52 -23.51 3.42 -2.87
CA GLU A 52 -23.20 4.61 -2.06
C GLU A 52 -23.44 5.91 -2.87
N LEU A 53 -23.01 5.94 -4.14
CA LEU A 53 -23.29 7.03 -5.07
C LEU A 53 -24.80 7.20 -5.34
N ALA A 54 -25.52 6.11 -5.60
CA ALA A 54 -26.97 6.17 -5.83
C ALA A 54 -27.72 6.68 -4.60
N GLN A 55 -27.31 6.27 -3.40
CA GLN A 55 -27.85 6.75 -2.13
C GLN A 55 -27.53 8.23 -1.89
N ALA A 56 -26.30 8.66 -2.15
CA ALA A 56 -25.88 10.06 -2.03
C ALA A 56 -26.65 10.99 -2.98
N LEU A 57 -27.00 10.50 -4.17
CA LEU A 57 -27.87 11.22 -5.10
C LEU A 57 -29.28 11.39 -4.50
N GLU A 58 -29.85 10.35 -3.92
CA GLU A 58 -31.21 10.38 -3.35
C GLU A 58 -31.32 11.21 -2.05
N GLN A 59 -30.28 11.18 -1.22
CA GLN A 59 -30.23 11.85 0.08
C GLN A 59 -28.99 12.75 0.21
N PRO A 60 -28.91 13.84 -0.58
CA PRO A 60 -27.68 14.62 -0.68
C PRO A 60 -27.42 15.46 0.58
N SER A 61 -26.38 15.07 1.31
CA SER A 61 -25.81 15.79 2.45
C SER A 61 -24.30 15.54 2.49
N ASP A 62 -23.49 16.59 2.52
CA ASP A 62 -22.02 16.47 2.56
C ASP A 62 -21.55 15.66 3.78
N GLU A 63 -22.15 15.89 4.96
CA GLU A 63 -21.83 15.14 6.18
C GLU A 63 -22.16 13.65 6.06
N ASN A 64 -23.31 13.33 5.44
CA ASN A 64 -23.73 11.93 5.25
C ASN A 64 -22.85 11.21 4.20
N ILE A 65 -22.46 11.91 3.13
CA ILE A 65 -21.54 11.36 2.12
C ILE A 65 -20.21 11.02 2.77
N SER A 66 -19.63 11.96 3.53
CA SER A 66 -18.36 11.73 4.21
C SER A 66 -18.41 10.59 5.21
N GLU A 67 -19.45 10.53 6.06
CA GLU A 67 -19.61 9.43 7.03
C GLU A 67 -19.79 8.08 6.34
N THR A 68 -20.66 8.02 5.31
CA THR A 68 -20.92 6.78 4.56
C THR A 68 -19.65 6.25 3.90
N LEU A 69 -18.87 7.11 3.24
CA LEU A 69 -17.66 6.70 2.54
C LEU A 69 -16.50 6.36 3.48
N ARG A 70 -16.35 7.09 4.60
CA ARG A 70 -15.28 6.83 5.57
C ARG A 70 -15.37 5.45 6.19
N ASP A 71 -16.60 4.98 6.45
CA ASP A 71 -16.84 3.67 7.05
C ASP A 71 -17.35 2.66 6.00
N GLY A 72 -17.20 3.00 4.72
CA GLY A 72 -17.75 2.27 3.57
C GLY A 72 -16.69 1.64 2.67
N SER A 73 -17.00 1.59 1.38
CA SER A 73 -16.25 0.85 0.37
C SER A 73 -14.83 1.39 0.04
N PRO A 74 -14.55 2.71 0.01
CA PRO A 74 -13.26 3.21 -0.49
C PRO A 74 -12.01 2.87 0.35
N PRO A 75 -12.03 2.93 1.70
CA PRO A 75 -10.88 2.55 2.52
C PRO A 75 -10.42 1.10 2.25
N GLU A 76 -11.35 0.15 2.26
CA GLU A 76 -11.07 -1.27 1.99
C GLU A 76 -10.59 -1.48 0.56
N HIS A 77 -11.16 -0.76 -0.41
CA HIS A 77 -10.69 -0.80 -1.79
C HIS A 77 -9.21 -0.37 -1.93
N GLY A 78 -8.80 0.69 -1.23
CA GLY A 78 -7.40 1.12 -1.22
C GLY A 78 -6.44 0.08 -0.63
N ILE A 79 -6.89 -0.67 0.39
CA ILE A 79 -6.12 -1.78 0.96
C ILE A 79 -6.03 -2.92 -0.04
N GLN A 80 -7.14 -3.34 -0.65
CA GLN A 80 -7.16 -4.42 -1.63
C GLN A 80 -6.28 -4.09 -2.84
N ARG A 81 -6.31 -2.84 -3.34
CA ARG A 81 -5.46 -2.42 -4.46
C ARG A 81 -3.98 -2.39 -4.12
N PHE A 82 -3.62 -2.09 -2.88
CA PHE A 82 -2.25 -2.28 -2.41
C PHE A 82 -1.85 -3.77 -2.46
N GLU A 83 -2.71 -4.67 -1.98
CA GLU A 83 -2.46 -6.12 -2.01
C GLU A 83 -2.39 -6.69 -3.43
N ASP A 84 -3.18 -6.15 -4.35
CA ASP A 84 -3.20 -6.52 -5.77
C ASP A 84 -2.03 -5.92 -6.57
N GLY A 85 -1.21 -5.06 -5.95
CA GLY A 85 0.01 -4.49 -6.54
C GLY A 85 -0.21 -3.25 -7.39
N PHE A 86 -1.36 -2.57 -7.29
CA PHE A 86 -1.60 -1.32 -8.00
C PHE A 86 -0.71 -0.22 -7.46
N ASP A 87 -0.21 0.63 -8.36
CA ASP A 87 0.35 1.92 -7.95
C ASP A 87 -0.75 2.97 -7.70
N LEU A 88 -0.40 4.08 -7.04
CA LEU A 88 -1.36 5.14 -6.71
C LEU A 88 -1.96 5.82 -7.96
N THR A 89 -1.22 5.88 -9.06
CA THR A 89 -1.69 6.44 -10.33
C THR A 89 -2.75 5.53 -10.95
N GLU A 90 -2.56 4.21 -10.89
CA GLU A 90 -3.54 3.22 -11.32
C GLU A 90 -4.81 3.29 -10.47
N VAL A 91 -4.70 3.38 -9.15
CA VAL A 91 -5.87 3.58 -8.25
C VAL A 91 -6.65 4.82 -8.66
N VAL A 92 -6.00 5.97 -8.82
CA VAL A 92 -6.68 7.20 -9.26
C VAL A 92 -7.30 7.04 -10.66
N SER A 93 -6.61 6.36 -11.57
CA SER A 93 -7.08 6.12 -12.94
C SER A 93 -8.34 5.25 -12.97
N GLU A 94 -8.42 4.24 -12.10
CA GLU A 94 -9.56 3.35 -11.96
C GLU A 94 -10.85 4.11 -11.60
N TYR A 95 -10.77 5.05 -10.65
CA TYR A 95 -11.90 5.94 -10.30
C TYR A 95 -12.23 6.93 -11.43
N ASN A 96 -11.24 7.43 -12.16
CA ASN A 96 -11.47 8.33 -13.28
C ASN A 96 -12.17 7.62 -14.45
N ILE A 97 -11.82 6.36 -14.71
CA ILE A 97 -12.51 5.49 -15.66
C ILE A 97 -13.96 5.29 -15.21
N LEU A 98 -14.19 4.99 -13.91
CA LEU A 98 -15.55 4.86 -13.37
C LEU A 98 -16.37 6.15 -13.55
N ARG A 99 -15.77 7.32 -13.31
CA ARG A 99 -16.39 8.63 -13.55
C ARG A 99 -16.85 8.75 -15.00
N GLY A 100 -15.99 8.40 -15.94
CA GLY A 100 -16.30 8.36 -17.38
C GLY A 100 -17.50 7.46 -17.67
N CYS A 101 -17.47 6.21 -17.19
CA CYS A 101 -18.56 5.26 -17.39
C CYS A 101 -19.92 5.76 -16.85
N VAL A 102 -19.94 6.43 -15.69
CA VAL A 102 -21.18 7.00 -15.13
C VAL A 102 -21.68 8.18 -15.98
N HIS A 103 -20.76 9.00 -16.50
CA HIS A 103 -21.09 10.09 -17.41
C HIS A 103 -21.66 9.58 -18.74
N ASP A 104 -21.03 8.57 -19.33
CA ASP A 104 -21.48 7.95 -20.58
C ASP A 104 -22.86 7.30 -20.40
N LEU A 105 -23.08 6.59 -19.27
CA LEU A 105 -24.39 6.03 -18.93
C LEU A 105 -25.49 7.11 -18.90
N ALA A 106 -25.20 8.27 -18.31
CA ALA A 106 -26.15 9.38 -18.28
C ALA A 106 -26.43 9.93 -19.68
N LEU A 107 -25.39 10.09 -20.50
CA LEU A 107 -25.50 10.60 -21.87
C LEU A 107 -26.32 9.66 -22.76
N GLU A 108 -26.10 8.36 -22.67
CA GLU A 108 -26.86 7.32 -23.41
C GLU A 108 -28.36 7.33 -23.11
N HIS A 109 -28.76 7.87 -21.97
CA HIS A 109 -30.16 7.96 -21.53
C HIS A 109 -30.72 9.40 -21.58
N ASP A 110 -30.11 10.27 -22.38
CA ASP A 110 -30.50 11.67 -22.58
C ASP A 110 -30.55 12.49 -21.26
N LEU A 111 -29.74 12.11 -20.27
CA LEU A 111 -29.60 12.84 -19.02
C LEU A 111 -28.43 13.82 -19.10
N MET A 112 -28.77 15.10 -19.21
CA MET A 112 -27.78 16.18 -19.10
C MET A 112 -27.26 16.29 -17.67
N MET A 113 -26.05 15.78 -17.44
CA MET A 113 -25.34 15.89 -16.18
C MET A 113 -24.90 17.33 -15.92
N GLY A 114 -25.58 18.00 -15.00
CA GLY A 114 -25.29 19.36 -14.59
C GLY A 114 -25.89 19.72 -13.24
N GLY A 115 -25.49 20.87 -12.71
CA GLY A 115 -25.97 21.37 -11.41
C GLY A 115 -25.70 20.37 -10.28
N ARG A 116 -26.72 20.13 -9.45
CA ARG A 116 -26.55 19.37 -8.21
C ARG A 116 -26.15 17.90 -8.44
N ALA A 117 -26.64 17.23 -9.48
CA ALA A 117 -26.28 15.84 -9.77
C ALA A 117 -24.78 15.69 -10.10
N PHE A 118 -24.25 16.61 -10.92
CA PHE A 118 -22.81 16.66 -11.23
C PHE A 118 -21.97 16.95 -9.98
N HIS A 119 -22.40 17.88 -9.12
CA HIS A 119 -21.68 18.17 -7.88
C HIS A 119 -21.65 16.97 -6.92
N ILE A 120 -22.75 16.23 -6.77
CA ILE A 120 -22.80 15.04 -5.91
C ILE A 120 -21.88 13.95 -6.45
N LEU A 121 -21.93 13.66 -7.75
CA LEU A 121 -21.06 12.66 -8.38
C LEU A 121 -19.58 12.96 -8.13
N ASN A 122 -19.14 14.19 -8.42
CA ASN A 122 -17.74 14.56 -8.21
C ASN A 122 -17.37 14.50 -6.73
N ARG A 123 -18.23 14.97 -5.82
CA ARG A 123 -17.98 14.91 -4.38
C ARG A 123 -17.74 13.48 -3.91
N VAL A 124 -18.65 12.55 -4.25
CA VAL A 124 -18.55 11.14 -3.86
C VAL A 124 -17.24 10.52 -4.38
N LEU A 125 -16.93 10.75 -5.66
CA LEU A 125 -15.74 10.17 -6.27
C LEU A 125 -14.44 10.80 -5.75
N ASP A 126 -14.38 12.11 -5.58
CA ASP A 126 -13.18 12.80 -5.08
C ASP A 126 -12.87 12.37 -3.64
N GLU A 127 -13.91 12.17 -2.81
CA GLU A 127 -13.77 11.68 -1.45
C GLU A 127 -13.38 10.20 -1.40
N ALA A 128 -14.00 9.36 -2.25
CA ALA A 128 -13.62 7.96 -2.39
C ALA A 128 -12.15 7.79 -2.84
N ILE A 129 -11.71 8.57 -3.83
CA ILE A 129 -10.31 8.62 -4.26
C ILE A 129 -9.40 8.99 -3.09
N GLY A 130 -9.73 10.05 -2.35
CA GLY A 130 -8.93 10.51 -1.22
C GLY A 130 -8.79 9.44 -0.12
N LEU A 131 -9.87 8.72 0.18
CA LEU A 131 -9.87 7.66 1.18
C LEU A 131 -9.08 6.42 0.72
N ALA A 132 -9.28 5.97 -0.53
CA ALA A 132 -8.57 4.82 -1.08
C ALA A 132 -7.06 5.08 -1.22
N VAL A 133 -6.69 6.28 -1.71
CA VAL A 133 -5.27 6.70 -1.78
C VAL A 133 -4.66 6.76 -0.38
N LYS A 134 -5.40 7.28 0.61
CA LYS A 134 -4.91 7.34 1.98
C LYS A 134 -4.64 5.94 2.54
N THR A 135 -5.59 5.00 2.46
CA THR A 135 -5.39 3.66 3.02
C THR A 135 -4.33 2.87 2.27
N HIS A 136 -4.25 3.00 0.94
CA HIS A 136 -3.16 2.43 0.14
C HIS A 136 -1.78 2.94 0.60
N ALA A 137 -1.64 4.26 0.79
CA ALA A 137 -0.41 4.86 1.26
C ALA A 137 -0.06 4.43 2.70
N GLU A 138 -1.06 4.26 3.57
CA GLU A 138 -0.88 3.73 4.92
C GLU A 138 -0.37 2.27 4.89
N GLN A 139 -0.90 1.42 4.01
CA GLN A 139 -0.42 0.05 3.82
C GLN A 139 1.01 0.01 3.28
N THR A 140 1.31 0.84 2.30
CA THR A 140 2.67 0.97 1.75
C THR A 140 3.67 1.38 2.84
N ALA A 141 3.32 2.39 3.66
CA ALA A 141 4.16 2.84 4.75
C ALA A 141 4.35 1.74 5.83
N LEU A 142 3.30 0.96 6.11
CA LEU A 142 3.36 -0.16 7.03
C LEU A 142 4.27 -1.28 6.51
N GLU A 143 4.19 -1.60 5.22
CA GLU A 143 5.04 -2.61 4.60
C GLU A 143 6.52 -2.19 4.62
N VAL A 144 6.82 -0.94 4.26
CA VAL A 144 8.18 -0.38 4.34
C VAL A 144 8.72 -0.46 5.76
N LYS A 145 7.90 -0.10 6.75
CA LYS A 145 8.29 -0.19 8.17
C LYS A 145 8.58 -1.64 8.57
N LYS A 146 7.72 -2.59 8.19
CA LYS A 146 7.89 -4.01 8.51
C LYS A 146 9.16 -4.57 7.87
N ARG A 147 9.41 -4.31 6.59
CA ARG A 147 10.64 -4.72 5.89
C ARG A 147 11.88 -4.17 6.58
N ARG A 148 11.84 -2.91 7.04
CA ARG A 148 12.92 -2.29 7.80
C ARG A 148 13.16 -2.97 9.15
N GLU A 149 12.11 -3.29 9.89
CA GLU A 149 12.21 -4.00 11.18
C GLU A 149 12.80 -5.41 11.00
N GLU A 150 12.35 -6.15 9.98
CA GLU A 150 12.88 -7.47 9.62
C GLU A 150 14.36 -7.42 9.24
N TYR A 151 14.74 -6.43 8.42
CA TYR A 151 16.14 -6.21 8.05
C TYR A 151 17.02 -5.89 9.27
N LEU A 152 16.57 -4.98 10.16
CA LEU A 152 17.30 -4.64 11.38
C LEU A 152 17.45 -5.85 12.31
N ALA A 153 16.41 -6.69 12.44
CA ALA A 153 16.47 -7.91 13.22
C ALA A 153 17.52 -8.89 12.67
N PHE A 154 17.56 -9.05 11.34
CA PHE A 154 18.55 -9.86 10.65
C PHE A 154 19.98 -9.35 10.87
N VAL A 155 20.23 -8.05 10.63
CA VAL A 155 21.55 -7.43 10.85
C VAL A 155 22.00 -7.55 12.30
N ALA A 156 21.11 -7.29 13.26
CA ALA A 156 21.44 -7.40 14.69
C ALA A 156 21.81 -8.84 15.09
N HIS A 157 21.14 -9.85 14.54
CA HIS A 157 21.48 -11.25 14.75
C HIS A 157 22.89 -11.57 14.22
N ASP A 158 23.19 -11.16 12.99
CA ASP A 158 24.46 -11.45 12.34
C ASP A 158 25.65 -10.72 12.98
N LEU A 159 25.43 -9.53 13.55
CA LEU A 159 26.45 -8.83 14.35
C LEU A 159 26.64 -9.47 15.74
N ARG A 160 25.57 -9.95 16.37
CA ARG A 160 25.63 -10.54 17.71
C ARG A 160 26.50 -11.79 17.75
N ASN A 161 26.46 -12.63 16.72
CA ASN A 161 27.21 -13.88 16.65
C ASN A 161 28.74 -13.69 16.82
N PRO A 162 29.42 -12.91 15.96
CA PRO A 162 30.85 -12.66 16.10
C PRO A 162 31.18 -11.85 17.36
N LEU A 163 30.32 -10.90 17.79
CA LEU A 163 30.53 -10.18 19.05
C LEU A 163 30.51 -11.12 20.27
N THR A 164 29.61 -12.10 20.29
CA THR A 164 29.54 -13.09 21.38
C THR A 164 30.79 -13.97 21.38
N ALA A 165 31.26 -14.39 20.21
CA ALA A 165 32.50 -15.13 20.07
C ALA A 165 33.74 -14.31 20.50
N ILE A 166 33.78 -13.02 20.18
CA ILE A 166 34.82 -12.08 20.63
C ILE A 166 34.80 -11.96 22.15
N SER A 167 33.63 -11.71 22.74
CA SER A 167 33.47 -11.56 24.19
C SER A 167 33.94 -12.81 24.94
N MET A 168 33.51 -14.00 24.50
CA MET A 168 33.95 -15.27 25.10
C MET A 168 35.47 -15.47 24.99
N ALA A 169 36.06 -15.21 23.81
CA ALA A 169 37.50 -15.33 23.62
C ALA A 169 38.28 -14.32 24.47
N ALA A 170 37.77 -13.10 24.63
CA ALA A 170 38.38 -12.07 25.49
C ALA A 170 38.34 -12.47 26.97
N SER A 171 37.21 -12.97 27.49
CA SER A 171 37.11 -13.44 28.88
C SER A 171 38.06 -14.59 29.20
N LEU A 172 38.35 -15.47 28.23
CA LEU A 172 39.32 -16.56 28.41
C LEU A 172 40.77 -16.08 28.38
N LEU A 173 41.03 -14.88 27.84
CA LEU A 173 42.34 -14.24 27.84
C LEU A 173 42.56 -13.34 29.07
N GLU A 174 41.55 -13.13 29.91
CA GLU A 174 41.70 -12.44 31.20
C GLU A 174 42.52 -13.33 32.16
N VAL A 175 43.78 -12.95 32.38
CA VAL A 175 44.70 -13.66 33.27
C VAL A 175 44.70 -13.00 34.65
N PRO A 176 44.63 -13.77 35.75
CA PRO A 176 44.73 -13.23 37.10
C PRO A 176 46.06 -12.48 37.32
N PRO A 177 46.07 -11.41 38.13
CA PRO A 177 47.30 -10.68 38.42
C PRO A 177 48.31 -11.59 39.13
N GLY A 178 49.44 -11.89 38.47
CA GLY A 178 50.55 -12.69 39.02
C GLY A 178 50.86 -13.98 38.26
N GLU A 179 50.03 -14.41 37.30
CA GLU A 179 50.31 -15.56 36.43
C GLU A 179 50.89 -15.13 35.08
N GLN A 180 51.87 -15.87 34.58
CA GLN A 180 52.40 -15.68 33.23
C GLN A 180 51.49 -16.39 32.22
N PRO A 181 50.96 -15.68 31.21
CA PRO A 181 50.14 -16.29 30.19
C PRO A 181 50.92 -17.33 29.38
N ASP A 182 50.34 -18.52 29.21
CA ASP A 182 50.84 -19.54 28.29
C ASP A 182 50.48 -19.14 26.85
N ALA A 183 51.50 -18.74 26.08
CA ALA A 183 51.35 -18.29 24.71
C ALA A 183 50.77 -19.37 23.77
N GLU A 184 51.02 -20.66 24.04
CA GLU A 184 50.47 -21.76 23.24
C GLU A 184 48.96 -21.93 23.48
N LEU A 185 48.51 -21.73 24.73
CA LEU A 185 47.09 -21.78 25.08
C LEU A 185 46.30 -20.56 24.60
N GLN A 186 46.94 -19.39 24.46
CA GLN A 186 46.29 -18.15 24.02
C GLN A 186 46.15 -18.00 22.50
N ALA A 187 47.09 -18.56 21.72
CA ALA A 187 47.13 -18.39 20.27
C ALA A 187 45.82 -18.75 19.53
N PRO A 188 45.09 -19.83 19.87
CA PRO A 188 43.80 -20.14 19.24
C PRO A 188 42.71 -19.10 19.48
N TRP A 189 42.65 -18.53 20.69
CA TRP A 189 41.67 -17.52 21.08
C TRP A 189 41.95 -16.18 20.39
N ILE A 190 43.21 -15.76 20.32
CA ILE A 190 43.65 -14.57 19.59
C ILE A 190 43.34 -14.70 18.09
N LYS A 191 43.54 -15.88 17.50
CA LYS A 191 43.16 -16.14 16.10
C LYS A 191 41.64 -16.07 15.89
N SER A 192 40.86 -16.60 16.84
CA SER A 192 39.40 -16.52 16.81
C SER A 192 38.91 -15.07 16.89
N LEU A 193 39.51 -14.24 17.75
CA LEU A 193 39.22 -12.80 17.86
C LEU A 193 39.39 -12.08 16.51
N HIS A 194 40.58 -12.19 15.89
CA HIS A 194 40.86 -11.54 14.61
C HIS A 194 39.88 -11.97 13.51
N ARG A 195 39.54 -13.27 13.46
CA ARG A 195 38.58 -13.77 12.49
C ARG A 195 37.19 -13.15 12.67
N ASN A 196 36.69 -13.10 13.90
CA ASN A 196 35.36 -12.55 14.19
C ASN A 196 35.32 -11.02 14.02
N VAL A 197 36.42 -10.32 14.30
CA VAL A 197 36.55 -8.88 14.00
C VAL A 197 36.50 -8.64 12.49
N GLY A 198 37.24 -9.42 11.69
CA GLY A 198 37.17 -9.31 10.22
C GLY A 198 35.78 -9.64 9.65
N GLN A 199 35.06 -10.58 10.27
CA GLN A 199 33.65 -10.86 9.93
C GLN A 199 32.74 -9.66 10.24
N LEU A 200 32.91 -9.00 11.38
CA LEU A 200 32.17 -7.78 11.73
C LEU A 200 32.45 -6.65 10.75
N GLU A 201 33.72 -6.41 10.39
CA GLU A 201 34.10 -5.39 9.42
C GLU A 201 33.44 -5.63 8.06
N ALA A 202 33.43 -6.87 7.58
CA ALA A 202 32.77 -7.24 6.33
C ALA A 202 31.24 -7.05 6.40
N LEU A 203 30.60 -7.41 7.51
CA LEU A 203 29.16 -7.21 7.70
C LEU A 203 28.80 -5.71 7.73
N VAL A 204 29.56 -4.90 8.46
CA VAL A 204 29.35 -3.45 8.52
C VAL A 204 29.54 -2.81 7.15
N ALA A 205 30.58 -3.20 6.40
CA ALA A 205 30.80 -2.70 5.04
C ALA A 205 29.61 -3.03 4.12
N LYS A 206 29.11 -4.27 4.18
CA LYS A 206 27.94 -4.71 3.40
C LYS A 206 26.68 -3.91 3.73
N VAL A 207 26.38 -3.69 5.02
CA VAL A 207 25.21 -2.89 5.44
C VAL A 207 25.32 -1.43 4.97
N MET A 208 26.52 -0.85 5.01
CA MET A 208 26.75 0.51 4.53
C MET A 208 26.56 0.63 3.01
N GLU A 209 26.98 -0.38 2.24
CA GLU A 209 26.79 -0.44 0.79
C GLU A 209 25.31 -0.60 0.42
N GLU A 210 24.59 -1.52 1.08
CA GLU A 210 23.15 -1.73 0.87
C GLU A 210 22.34 -0.46 1.17
N ASN A 211 22.68 0.24 2.26
CA ASN A 211 22.00 1.47 2.64
C ASN A 211 22.30 2.65 1.69
N ALA A 212 23.50 2.70 1.08
CA ALA A 212 23.84 3.70 0.08
C ALA A 212 23.08 3.50 -1.24
N ASN A 213 22.89 2.24 -1.65
CA ASN A 213 22.18 1.89 -2.89
C ASN A 213 20.66 2.13 -2.76
N ALA A 214 20.08 1.89 -1.58
CA ALA A 214 18.66 2.19 -1.33
C ALA A 214 18.31 3.67 -1.54
N GLY A 215 19.23 4.59 -1.21
CA GLY A 215 19.02 6.03 -1.42
C GLY A 215 19.13 6.50 -2.87
N THR A 216 19.61 5.65 -3.79
CA THR A 216 19.73 5.98 -5.22
C THR A 216 18.56 5.47 -6.08
N GLU A 217 17.76 4.53 -5.58
CA GLU A 217 16.58 4.00 -6.29
C GLU A 217 15.30 4.80 -6.01
N GLU A 218 15.27 5.64 -4.96
CA GLU A 218 14.14 6.51 -4.60
C GLU A 218 14.21 7.93 -5.23
N GLY A 219 15.15 8.19 -6.15
CA GLY A 219 15.46 9.52 -6.71
C GLY A 219 15.06 9.76 -8.16
#